data_AF-A0A7U9SPT0-F1
#
_entry.id   AF-A0A7U9SPT0-F1
#
_cell.length_a   1.000
_cell.length_b   1.000
_cell.length_c   1.000
_cell.angle_alpha   90.00
_cell.angle_beta   90.00
_cell.angle_gamma   90.00
#
_symmetry.space_group_name_H-M   'P 1'
#
loop_
_entity.id
_entity.type
_entity.pdbx_description
1 polymer ?
#
loop_
_entity_poly.entity_id
_entity_poly.type
_entity_poly.pdbx_seq_one_letter_code
_entity_poly.pdbx_strand_id
1 'polypeptide(L)'
;MKIDYNADRRRLTSGESEENMQTIKSGEHVFEIVDKVPCGYMIWNIGTNMVDGYLPLCRLKAAQPFQGGREIEVDTLKAIKVDGAQIILEAIGGGQDTPEKMEAYIKRYRNAKPGTWSYRQVQRMKAALPIMRKFAWN
;
A
#
# COMPACT_ATOMS: atom_id res chain seq x y z
N MET A 1 -43.80 -27.48 -28.60
CA MET A 1 -43.23 -27.36 -27.25
C MET A 1 -42.19 -26.25 -27.31
N LYS A 2 -42.54 -25.02 -26.86
CA LYS A 2 -41.63 -23.88 -26.92
C LYS A 2 -40.75 -23.89 -25.68
N ILE A 3 -39.44 -23.99 -25.86
CA ILE A 3 -38.46 -23.86 -24.79
C ILE A 3 -38.25 -22.36 -24.58
N ASP A 4 -38.70 -21.82 -23.46
CA ASP A 4 -38.47 -20.43 -23.09
C ASP A 4 -37.02 -20.24 -22.62
N TYR A 5 -36.15 -19.85 -23.56
CA TYR A 5 -34.71 -19.60 -23.37
C TYR A 5 -34.39 -18.48 -22.35
N ASN A 6 -35.40 -17.72 -21.92
CA ASN A 6 -35.27 -16.59 -21.00
C ASN A 6 -35.49 -16.96 -19.52
N ALA A 7 -35.93 -18.19 -19.21
CA ALA A 7 -36.12 -18.63 -17.83
C ALA A 7 -34.82 -19.11 -17.17
N ASP A 8 -33.86 -19.64 -17.95
CA ASP A 8 -32.59 -20.16 -17.42
C ASP A 8 -31.49 -19.10 -17.26
N ARG A 9 -31.64 -17.91 -17.84
CA ARG A 9 -30.65 -16.84 -17.70
C ARG A 9 -30.77 -16.04 -16.39
N ARG A 10 -31.86 -16.21 -15.63
CA ARG A 10 -32.05 -15.58 -14.31
C ARG A 10 -31.58 -16.45 -13.14
N ARG A 11 -31.04 -17.64 -13.40
CA ARG A 11 -30.50 -18.55 -12.38
C ARG A 11 -28.97 -18.63 -12.34
N LEU A 12 -28.29 -17.81 -13.16
CA LEU A 12 -26.83 -17.71 -13.23
C LEU A 12 -26.27 -16.39 -12.67
N THR A 13 -27.10 -15.58 -11.98
CA THR A 13 -26.67 -14.31 -11.34
C THR A 13 -27.00 -14.29 -9.86
N SER A 14 -26.83 -15.41 -9.18
CA SER A 14 -27.00 -15.50 -7.73
C SER A 14 -25.87 -16.35 -7.15
N GLY A 15 -24.81 -15.68 -6.68
CA GLY A 15 -23.90 -16.24 -5.69
C GLY A 15 -22.42 -16.33 -6.06
N GLU A 16 -21.86 -15.40 -6.83
CA GLU A 16 -20.41 -15.13 -6.68
C GLU A 16 -20.27 -14.18 -5.48
N SER A 17 -19.59 -14.67 -4.46
CA SER A 17 -19.47 -14.10 -3.12
C SER A 17 -19.15 -12.60 -3.13
N GLU A 18 -20.03 -11.80 -2.52
CA GLU A 18 -19.59 -10.62 -1.77
C GLU A 18 -18.65 -11.14 -0.66
N GLU A 19 -17.40 -11.42 -1.01
CA GLU A 19 -16.34 -11.52 -0.02
C GLU A 19 -16.44 -10.25 0.82
N ASN A 20 -16.58 -10.40 2.13
CA ASN A 20 -16.75 -9.30 3.07
C ASN A 20 -15.63 -8.26 2.88
N MET A 21 -15.87 -7.28 2.01
CA MET A 21 -14.88 -6.29 1.63
C MET A 21 -14.77 -5.30 2.78
N GLN A 22 -13.86 -5.60 3.69
CA GLN A 22 -13.62 -4.75 4.85
C GLN A 22 -12.96 -3.45 4.38
N THR A 23 -13.43 -2.32 4.90
CA THR A 23 -12.89 -1.01 4.56
C THR A 23 -12.54 -0.24 5.81
N ILE A 24 -11.60 0.71 5.66
CA ILE A 24 -11.26 1.69 6.69
C ILE A 24 -11.28 3.09 6.09
N LYS A 25 -11.77 4.07 6.85
CA LYS A 25 -11.79 5.48 6.46
C LYS A 25 -10.67 6.23 7.16
N SER A 26 -9.91 7.01 6.40
CA SER A 26 -8.95 8.00 6.92
C SER A 26 -9.18 9.34 6.24
N GLY A 27 -9.68 10.33 7.00
CA GLY A 27 -10.10 11.62 6.43
C GLY A 27 -11.21 11.43 5.40
N GLU A 28 -10.99 11.91 4.18
CA GLU A 28 -11.92 11.78 3.05
C GLU A 28 -11.74 10.49 2.24
N HIS A 29 -10.69 9.71 2.54
CA HIS A 29 -10.34 8.52 1.78
C HIS A 29 -10.89 7.26 2.43
N VAL A 30 -11.37 6.33 1.60
CA VAL A 30 -11.79 4.99 1.98
C VAL A 30 -10.80 4.00 1.37
N PHE A 31 -10.32 3.07 2.19
CA PHE A 31 -9.34 2.07 1.82
C PHE A 31 -9.97 0.69 1.96
N GLU A 32 -9.83 -0.13 0.93
CA GLU A 32 -10.12 -1.56 1.02
C GLU A 32 -8.99 -2.26 1.80
N ILE A 33 -9.35 -3.08 2.79
CA ILE A 33 -8.39 -3.83 3.59
C ILE A 33 -7.99 -5.08 2.82
N VAL A 34 -6.68 -5.28 2.67
CA VAL A 34 -6.08 -6.43 1.97
C VAL A 34 -4.97 -7.06 2.83
N ASP A 35 -4.71 -8.35 2.62
CA ASP A 35 -3.71 -9.09 3.41
C ASP A 35 -2.27 -8.96 2.87
N LYS A 36 -2.11 -8.45 1.64
CA LYS A 36 -0.82 -8.35 0.94
C LYS A 36 -0.79 -7.16 0.00
N VAL A 37 0.40 -6.69 -0.36
CA VAL A 37 0.57 -5.58 -1.32
C VAL A 37 0.22 -6.10 -2.71
N PRO A 38 -0.85 -5.59 -3.37
CA PRO A 38 -1.21 -6.06 -4.70
C PRO A 38 -0.24 -5.56 -5.77
N CYS A 39 -0.13 -6.29 -6.89
CA CYS A 39 0.72 -5.88 -7.99
C CYS A 39 0.31 -4.49 -8.52
N GLY A 40 1.30 -3.64 -8.76
CA GLY A 40 1.10 -2.24 -9.20
C GLY A 40 0.76 -1.25 -8.09
N TYR A 41 0.59 -1.72 -6.85
CA TYR A 41 0.44 -0.83 -5.68
C TYR A 41 1.78 -0.59 -4.99
N MET A 42 1.88 0.54 -4.33
CA MET A 42 3.01 0.98 -3.51
C MET A 42 2.51 1.59 -2.21
N ILE A 43 3.38 1.68 -1.21
CA ILE A 43 3.04 2.34 0.05
C ILE A 43 2.88 3.84 -0.19
N TRP A 44 1.73 4.39 0.20
CA TRP A 44 1.47 5.81 0.06
C TRP A 44 2.12 6.61 1.21
N ASN A 45 3.09 7.45 0.89
CA ASN A 45 3.77 8.28 1.88
C ASN A 45 2.91 9.47 2.32
N ILE A 46 1.92 9.21 3.17
CA ILE A 46 1.02 10.21 3.79
C ILE A 46 1.31 10.44 5.28
N GLY A 47 2.31 9.75 5.84
CA GLY A 47 2.73 9.88 7.23
C GLY A 47 1.59 9.65 8.22
N THR A 48 1.48 10.53 9.22
CA THR A 48 0.50 10.46 10.31
C THR A 48 -0.95 10.67 9.88
N ASN A 49 -1.21 10.92 8.60
CA ASN A 49 -2.58 11.02 8.07
C ASN A 49 -3.26 9.65 7.87
N MET A 50 -2.52 8.55 8.06
CA MET A 50 -3.11 7.21 8.09
C MET A 50 -3.48 6.80 9.52
N VAL A 51 -4.61 6.09 9.65
CA VAL A 51 -5.03 5.47 10.91
C VAL A 51 -3.95 4.53 11.45
N ASP A 52 -3.68 4.59 12.75
CA ASP A 52 -2.71 3.74 13.42
C ASP A 52 -2.97 2.25 13.21
N GLY A 53 -1.89 1.50 12.97
CA GLY A 53 -1.94 0.06 12.69
C GLY A 53 -2.28 -0.28 11.24
N TYR A 54 -2.47 0.71 10.36
CA TYR A 54 -2.73 0.48 8.94
C TYR A 54 -1.67 1.14 8.06
N LEU A 55 -1.22 0.39 7.06
CA LEU A 55 -0.28 0.83 6.06
C LEU A 55 -1.05 1.15 4.76
N PRO A 56 -1.09 2.41 4.30
CA PRO A 56 -1.86 2.80 3.14
C PRO A 56 -1.13 2.42 1.86
N LEU A 57 -1.88 1.95 0.88
CA LEU A 57 -1.42 1.55 -0.44
C LEU A 57 -2.15 2.37 -1.49
N CYS A 58 -1.40 2.82 -2.48
CA CYS A 58 -1.93 3.50 -3.66
C CYS A 58 -1.29 2.95 -4.93
N ARG A 59 -1.88 3.25 -6.08
CA ARG A 59 -1.26 3.05 -7.39
C ARG A 59 -1.23 4.38 -8.13
N LEU A 60 -0.29 4.53 -9.05
CA LEU A 60 -0.26 5.70 -9.93
C LEU A 60 -1.35 5.58 -10.99
N LYS A 61 -1.93 6.71 -11.39
CA LYS A 61 -2.79 6.76 -12.59
C LYS A 61 -2.00 6.32 -13.82
N ALA A 62 -2.64 5.57 -14.71
CA ALA A 62 -2.02 5.10 -15.95
C ALA A 62 -1.58 6.27 -16.86
N ALA A 63 -2.40 7.34 -16.91
CA ALA A 63 -2.06 8.59 -17.55
C ALA A 63 -1.60 9.60 -16.49
N GLN A 64 -0.44 10.20 -16.71
CA GLN A 64 0.08 11.28 -15.88
C GLN A 64 -0.10 12.62 -16.61
N PRO A 65 -0.41 13.71 -15.89
CA PRO A 65 -0.65 15.01 -16.52
C PRO A 65 0.60 15.59 -17.19
N PHE A 66 1.79 15.15 -16.78
CA PHE A 66 3.08 15.55 -17.35
C PHE A 66 4.16 14.49 -17.05
N GLN A 67 5.29 14.57 -17.76
CA GLN A 67 6.43 13.68 -17.53
C GLN A 67 6.97 13.83 -16.11
N GLY A 68 7.06 12.71 -15.38
CA GLY A 68 7.47 12.71 -13.97
C GLY A 68 6.33 12.98 -12.98
N GLY A 69 5.10 13.17 -13.47
CA GLY A 69 3.90 13.17 -12.64
C GLY A 69 3.78 11.88 -11.82
N ARG A 70 3.26 12.02 -10.60
CA ARG A 70 3.01 10.90 -9.67
C ARG A 70 1.61 11.01 -9.05
N GLU A 71 0.65 11.37 -9.89
CA GLU A 71 -0.76 11.40 -9.49
C GLU A 71 -1.24 9.97 -9.21
N ILE A 72 -1.93 9.80 -8.09
CA ILE A 72 -2.43 8.51 -7.62
C ILE A 72 -3.89 8.30 -8.01
N GLU A 73 -4.30 7.05 -8.07
CA GLU A 73 -5.69 6.67 -8.24
C GLU A 73 -6.38 6.50 -6.88
N VAL A 74 -7.11 7.54 -6.48
CA VAL A 74 -7.78 7.61 -5.17
C VAL A 74 -9.00 6.70 -5.04
N ASP A 75 -9.57 6.26 -6.17
CA ASP A 75 -10.79 5.44 -6.20
C ASP A 75 -10.53 3.97 -5.87
N THR A 76 -9.26 3.55 -5.81
CA THR A 76 -8.87 2.14 -5.63
C THR A 76 -7.91 1.92 -4.46
N LEU A 77 -7.87 2.88 -3.53
CA LEU A 77 -6.99 2.86 -2.36
C LEU A 77 -7.16 1.59 -1.52
N LYS A 78 -6.04 1.10 -0.99
CA LYS A 78 -5.99 -0.14 -0.18
C LYS A 78 -5.20 0.08 1.09
N ALA A 79 -5.39 -0.77 2.08
CA ALA A 79 -4.60 -0.75 3.30
C ALA A 79 -4.30 -2.16 3.79
N ILE A 80 -3.11 -2.35 4.38
CA ILE A 80 -2.76 -3.58 5.08
C ILE A 80 -2.75 -3.28 6.57
N LYS A 81 -3.36 -4.14 7.38
CA LYS A 81 -3.24 -4.07 8.83
C LYS A 81 -1.86 -4.59 9.26
N VAL A 82 -1.05 -3.74 9.86
CA VAL A 82 0.33 -4.05 10.25
C VAL A 82 0.66 -3.39 11.59
N ASP A 83 1.01 -4.21 12.58
CA ASP A 83 1.57 -3.71 13.83
C ASP A 83 2.90 -3.01 13.57
N GLY A 84 2.98 -1.72 13.91
CA GLY A 84 4.13 -0.88 13.61
C GLY A 84 4.08 -0.20 12.23
N ALA A 85 2.90 -0.08 11.60
CA ALA A 85 2.72 0.67 10.35
C ALA A 85 3.34 2.08 10.39
N GLN A 86 3.23 2.81 11.51
CA GLN A 86 3.82 4.14 11.64
C GLN A 86 5.35 4.14 11.59
N ILE A 87 6.02 3.08 12.04
CA ILE A 87 7.49 2.94 11.93
C ILE A 87 7.88 2.87 10.45
N ILE A 88 7.09 2.18 9.62
CA ILE A 88 7.29 2.13 8.18
C ILE A 88 7.03 3.52 7.58
N LEU A 89 5.90 4.16 7.89
CA LEU A 89 5.52 5.47 7.36
C LEU A 89 6.56 6.56 7.66
N GLU A 90 7.16 6.55 8.84
CA GLU A 90 8.26 7.46 9.19
C GLU A 90 9.55 7.21 8.39
N ALA A 91 9.81 5.94 8.03
CA ALA A 91 11.00 5.52 7.29
C ALA A 91 10.89 5.80 5.79
N ILE A 92 9.69 5.68 5.21
CA ILE A 92 9.47 5.91 3.76
C ILE A 92 9.46 7.39 3.39
N GLY A 93 9.57 8.32 4.35
CA GLY A 93 9.68 9.76 4.10
C GLY A 93 10.78 10.13 3.09
N GLY A 94 11.82 9.28 2.95
CA GLY A 94 12.89 9.40 1.95
C GLY A 94 12.60 8.76 0.57
N GLY A 95 11.42 8.14 0.39
CA GLY A 95 10.99 7.48 -0.84
C GLY A 95 11.40 6.00 -0.97
N GLN A 96 11.93 5.37 0.08
CA GLN A 96 12.30 3.96 0.10
C GLN A 96 11.13 3.12 0.60
N ASP A 97 10.17 2.87 -0.29
CA ASP A 97 8.88 2.23 -0.03
C ASP A 97 8.87 0.71 -0.24
N THR A 98 10.03 0.08 -0.44
CA THR A 98 10.17 -1.39 -0.51
C THR A 98 11.36 -1.87 0.32
N PRO A 99 11.39 -3.15 0.77
CA PRO A 99 12.53 -3.70 1.51
C PRO A 99 13.85 -3.54 0.76
N GLU A 100 13.85 -3.79 -0.55
CA GLU A 100 15.05 -3.73 -1.39
C GLU A 100 15.59 -2.30 -1.48
N LYS A 101 14.69 -1.30 -1.62
CA LYS A 101 15.08 0.11 -1.62
C LYS A 101 15.65 0.54 -0.27
N MET A 102 15.06 0.08 0.84
CA MET A 102 15.58 0.35 2.19
C MET A 102 16.97 -0.27 2.38
N GLU A 103 17.16 -1.53 2.00
CA GLU A 103 18.44 -2.22 2.07
C GLU A 103 19.52 -1.53 1.23
N ALA A 104 19.19 -1.16 -0.01
CA ALA A 104 20.09 -0.44 -0.89
C ALA A 104 20.50 0.91 -0.29
N TYR A 105 19.55 1.64 0.31
CA TYR A 105 19.84 2.90 0.98
C TYR A 105 20.75 2.69 2.20
N ILE A 106 20.45 1.72 3.07
CA ILE A 106 21.28 1.40 4.24
C ILE A 106 22.70 1.04 3.81
N LYS A 107 22.86 0.23 2.75
CA LYS A 107 24.17 -0.14 2.23
C LYS A 107 24.95 1.06 1.69
N ARG A 108 24.28 1.96 0.97
CA ARG A 108 24.86 3.19 0.40
C ARG A 108 25.31 4.16 1.49
N TYR A 109 24.52 4.30 2.55
CA TYR A 109 24.76 5.26 3.63
C TYR A 109 25.26 4.62 4.94
N ARG A 110 25.87 3.43 4.86
CA ARG A 110 26.35 2.68 6.03
C ARG A 110 27.33 3.44 6.93
N ASN A 111 28.06 4.40 6.37
CA ASN A 111 29.05 5.24 7.07
C ASN A 111 28.53 6.66 7.35
N ALA A 112 27.21 6.90 7.23
CA ALA A 112 26.64 8.20 7.55
C ALA A 112 26.95 8.59 9.00
N LYS A 113 27.36 9.84 9.22
CA LYS A 113 27.77 10.31 10.55
C LYS A 113 26.54 10.61 11.42
N PRO A 114 26.57 10.33 12.74
CA PRO A 114 25.54 10.77 13.67
C PRO A 114 25.20 12.26 13.50
N GLY A 115 23.91 12.59 13.61
CA GLY A 115 23.40 13.95 13.41
C GLY A 115 23.03 14.30 11.96
N THR A 116 23.52 13.54 10.97
CA THR A 116 23.12 13.75 9.57
C THR A 116 21.72 13.19 9.28
N TRP A 117 21.05 13.75 8.26
CA TRP A 117 19.77 13.24 7.80
C TRP A 117 19.87 11.78 7.36
N SER A 118 20.89 11.42 6.57
CA SER A 118 21.11 10.05 6.11
C SER A 118 21.32 9.07 7.26
N TYR A 119 22.02 9.47 8.34
CA TYR A 119 22.16 8.62 9.52
C TYR A 119 20.79 8.36 10.17
N ARG A 120 19.97 9.40 10.35
CA ARG A 120 18.61 9.26 10.90
C ARG A 120 17.75 8.35 10.02
N GLN A 121 17.81 8.52 8.70
CA GLN A 121 17.08 7.66 7.76
C GLN A 121 17.53 6.21 7.81
N VAL A 122 18.85 5.95 7.89
CA VAL A 122 19.38 4.59 8.07
C VAL A 122 18.82 3.93 9.33
N GLN A 123 18.72 4.66 10.46
CA GLN A 123 18.14 4.09 11.68
C GLN A 123 16.65 3.77 11.51
N ARG A 124 15.87 4.67 10.90
CA ARG A 124 14.44 4.43 10.62
C ARG A 124 14.22 3.22 9.74
N MET A 125 14.97 3.10 8.64
CA MET A 125 14.86 1.95 7.73
C MET A 125 15.29 0.64 8.40
N LYS A 126 16.31 0.66 9.27
CA LYS A 126 16.68 -0.52 10.08
C LYS A 126 15.55 -0.95 11.02
N ALA A 127 14.81 -0.01 11.59
CA ALA A 127 13.65 -0.31 12.43
C ALA A 127 12.45 -0.82 11.62
N ALA A 128 12.23 -0.27 10.42
CA ALA A 128 11.11 -0.64 9.55
C ALA A 128 11.31 -1.98 8.82
N LEU A 129 12.53 -2.33 8.42
CA LEU A 129 12.84 -3.51 7.61
C LEU A 129 12.28 -4.83 8.19
N PRO A 130 12.45 -5.15 9.49
CA PRO A 130 11.88 -6.36 10.07
C PRO A 130 10.36 -6.42 9.97
N ILE A 131 9.69 -5.27 9.95
CA ILE A 131 8.22 -5.18 9.85
C ILE A 131 7.79 -5.35 8.39
N MET A 132 8.49 -4.69 7.45
CA MET A 132 8.21 -4.80 6.01
C MET A 132 8.34 -6.22 5.46
N ARG A 133 9.16 -7.06 6.11
CA ARG A 133 9.35 -8.47 5.75
C ARG A 133 8.25 -9.41 6.29
N LYS A 134 7.32 -8.92 7.12
CA LYS A 134 6.25 -9.75 7.73
C LYS A 134 5.03 -9.93 6.85
N PHE A 135 4.80 -9.05 5.87
CA PHE A 135 3.66 -9.13 4.97
C PHE A 135 4.11 -9.42 3.54
N ALA A 136 3.23 -10.03 2.77
CA ALA A 136 3.54 -10.48 1.41
C ALA A 136 3.45 -9.33 0.39
N TRP A 137 4.28 -9.47 -0.66
CA TRP A 137 4.34 -8.60 -1.83
C TRP A 137 3.99 -9.45 -3.06
N ASN A 138 3.07 -8.98 -3.91
CA ASN A 138 2.72 -9.61 -5.19
C ASN A 138 3.37 -8.90 -6.38
#